data_AF-A0A354HWZ1-F1
#
_entry.id   AF-A0A354HWZ1-F1
#
_cell.length_a   1.000
_cell.length_b   1.000
_cell.length_c   1.000
_cell.angle_alpha   90.00
_cell.angle_beta   90.00
_cell.angle_gamma   90.00
#
_symmetry.space_group_name_H-M   'P 1'
#
loop_
_entity.id
_entity.type
_entity.pdbx_description
1 polymer ?
#
loop_
_entity_poly.entity_id
_entity_poly.type
_entity_poly.pdbx_seq_one_letter_code
_entity_poly.pdbx_strand_id
1 'polypeptide(L)'
;PYANRDPRLEQTIIHHGTIWGVGDEQRPVNVNNDDGEVGPDYARSNGGTCTGYYLKKYTTNIPWDGTVSGTDKACPIFRYAEILLNAAEALNEAGKTNDAYQYVNQVRARVGMPAYSGMSKEQLRERIQNERRIELCFEDHRYFDVRRWMLFSQPQNQTRDAEQNLPRYRQLRTIYGVSIRENTGITFNYGVNEKYPYFTFNAPKNYFVPIPLSEIRKTGYTQTKGWEM
;
A
#
# COMPACT_ATOMS: atom_id res chain seq x y z
N PRO A 1 -7.69 -7.47 -16.14
CA PRO A 1 -6.72 -7.93 -15.11
C PRO A 1 -7.26 -7.93 -13.67
N TYR A 2 -8.33 -7.19 -13.37
CA TYR A 2 -8.85 -7.01 -12.01
C TYR A 2 -9.87 -8.07 -11.57
N ALA A 3 -10.29 -8.96 -12.47
CA ALA A 3 -11.14 -10.10 -12.13
C ALA A 3 -10.41 -11.12 -11.22
N ASN A 4 -11.18 -11.81 -10.36
CA ASN A 4 -10.71 -12.88 -9.47
C ASN A 4 -9.54 -12.47 -8.54
N ARG A 5 -9.56 -11.23 -8.06
CA ARG A 5 -8.59 -10.72 -7.09
C ARG A 5 -9.17 -10.78 -5.68
N ASP A 6 -8.31 -10.55 -4.69
CA ASP A 6 -8.76 -10.36 -3.31
C ASP A 6 -9.87 -9.30 -3.29
N PRO A 7 -11.06 -9.58 -2.71
CA PRO A 7 -12.20 -8.66 -2.75
C PRO A 7 -11.90 -7.27 -2.18
N ARG A 8 -10.88 -7.14 -1.35
CA ARG A 8 -10.43 -5.85 -0.81
C ARG A 8 -9.86 -4.92 -1.88
N LEU A 9 -9.44 -5.41 -3.06
CA LEU A 9 -9.00 -4.56 -4.17
C LEU A 9 -10.09 -3.53 -4.53
N GLU A 10 -11.31 -4.02 -4.78
CA GLU A 10 -12.46 -3.18 -5.16
C GLU A 10 -12.95 -2.27 -4.03
N GLN A 11 -12.55 -2.54 -2.79
CA GLN A 11 -12.89 -1.74 -1.62
C GLN A 11 -11.87 -0.62 -1.35
N THR A 12 -10.64 -0.77 -1.85
CA THR A 12 -9.50 0.06 -1.44
C THR A 12 -8.90 0.88 -2.57
N ILE A 13 -9.02 0.42 -3.82
CA ILE A 13 -8.38 1.01 -4.99
C ILE A 13 -9.43 1.40 -6.02
N ILE A 14 -9.28 2.59 -6.60
CA ILE A 14 -9.90 2.96 -7.86
C ILE A 14 -8.89 2.63 -8.95
N HIS A 15 -9.33 1.87 -9.94
CA HIS A 15 -8.54 1.50 -11.12
C HIS A 15 -9.32 1.81 -12.39
N HIS A 16 -8.67 1.62 -13.54
CA HIS A 16 -9.33 1.71 -14.83
C HIS A 16 -10.55 0.77 -14.91
N GLY A 17 -11.71 1.32 -15.25
CA GLY A 17 -12.98 0.61 -15.31
C GLY A 17 -13.77 0.57 -14.00
N THR A 18 -13.24 1.06 -12.86
CA THR A 18 -14.04 1.21 -11.63
C THR A 18 -15.21 2.16 -11.89
N ILE A 19 -16.44 1.76 -11.59
CA ILE A 19 -17.61 2.64 -11.71
C ILE A 19 -17.54 3.73 -10.63
N TRP A 20 -17.59 4.99 -11.07
CA TRP A 20 -17.55 6.17 -10.21
C TRP A 20 -18.54 7.24 -10.69
N GLY A 21 -18.92 8.16 -9.81
CA GLY A 21 -20.00 9.13 -10.03
C GLY A 21 -21.28 8.79 -9.24
N VAL A 22 -22.27 9.67 -9.34
CA VAL A 22 -23.58 9.52 -8.68
C VAL A 22 -24.71 9.64 -9.71
N GLY A 23 -25.84 8.98 -9.46
CA GLY A 23 -27.00 9.02 -10.35
C GLY A 23 -26.65 8.67 -11.80
N ASP A 24 -27.13 9.49 -12.73
CA ASP A 24 -26.94 9.30 -14.18
C ASP A 24 -25.50 9.62 -14.66
N GLU A 25 -24.65 10.18 -13.80
CA GLU A 25 -23.24 10.45 -14.12
C GLU A 25 -22.31 9.25 -13.87
N GLN A 26 -22.84 8.13 -13.37
CA GLN A 26 -22.05 6.93 -13.13
C GLN A 26 -21.43 6.42 -14.43
N ARG A 27 -20.10 6.36 -14.46
CA ARG A 27 -19.34 5.85 -15.59
C ARG A 27 -18.06 5.14 -15.13
N PRO A 28 -17.46 4.29 -15.96
CA PRO A 28 -16.13 3.76 -15.67
C PRO A 28 -15.09 4.90 -15.61
N VAL A 29 -14.21 4.81 -14.62
CA VAL A 29 -12.99 5.61 -14.53
C VAL A 29 -12.07 5.24 -15.69
N ASN A 30 -11.67 6.25 -16.46
CA ASN A 30 -10.77 6.11 -17.60
C ASN A 30 -9.43 6.80 -17.29
N VAL A 31 -8.48 5.98 -16.83
CA VAL A 31 -7.07 6.34 -16.62
C VAL A 31 -6.16 5.87 -17.77
N ASN A 32 -6.70 5.78 -19.00
CA ASN A 32 -5.89 5.54 -20.19
C ASN A 32 -4.76 6.58 -20.28
N ASN A 33 -3.55 6.14 -20.56
CA ASN A 33 -2.37 6.99 -20.63
C ASN A 33 -1.47 6.65 -21.82
N ASP A 34 -2.11 6.22 -22.91
CA ASP A 34 -1.43 5.96 -24.17
C ASP A 34 -0.90 7.25 -24.81
N ASP A 35 0.16 7.10 -25.60
CA ASP A 35 0.78 8.20 -26.34
C ASP A 35 -0.16 8.67 -27.46
N GLY A 36 -0.98 9.68 -27.16
CA GLY A 36 -1.86 10.35 -28.14
C GLY A 36 -3.33 10.42 -27.73
N GLU A 37 -3.80 9.49 -26.88
CA GLU A 37 -5.15 9.49 -26.34
C GLU A 37 -5.11 9.28 -24.82
N VAL A 38 -5.36 10.37 -24.09
CA VAL A 38 -5.30 10.37 -22.64
C VAL A 38 -6.72 10.37 -22.07
N GLY A 39 -6.99 9.41 -21.20
CA GLY A 39 -8.26 9.30 -20.51
C GLY A 39 -8.55 10.53 -19.66
N PRO A 40 -9.82 10.97 -19.57
CA PRO A 40 -10.21 12.17 -18.82
C PRO A 40 -9.83 12.13 -17.33
N ASP A 41 -9.67 10.93 -16.76
CA ASP A 41 -9.31 10.73 -15.36
C ASP A 41 -7.81 10.50 -15.15
N TYR A 42 -6.99 10.56 -16.21
CA TYR A 42 -5.53 10.50 -16.12
C TYR A 42 -4.86 11.88 -16.07
N ALA A 43 -5.33 12.87 -16.85
CA ALA A 43 -4.57 14.12 -17.08
C ALA A 43 -5.31 15.44 -16.88
N ARG A 44 -6.32 15.51 -15.98
CA ARG A 44 -6.90 16.82 -15.62
C ARG A 44 -5.86 17.70 -14.89
N SER A 45 -5.10 18.46 -15.69
CA SER A 45 -4.36 19.72 -15.50
C SER A 45 -3.53 20.00 -14.23
N ASN A 46 -3.67 19.21 -13.15
CA ASN A 46 -3.20 19.53 -11.80
C ASN A 46 -2.93 18.28 -10.93
N GLY A 47 -2.43 17.18 -11.49
CA GLY A 47 -1.98 16.03 -10.67
C GLY A 47 -2.86 14.79 -10.73
N GLY A 48 -3.11 14.29 -11.94
CA GLY A 48 -3.65 12.94 -12.11
C GLY A 48 -2.69 11.84 -11.64
N THR A 49 -3.17 10.61 -11.62
CA THR A 49 -2.44 9.47 -11.05
C THR A 49 -1.09 9.27 -11.72
N CYS A 50 -0.06 9.10 -10.92
CA CYS A 50 1.26 8.73 -11.44
C CYS A 50 1.37 7.21 -11.66
N THR A 51 0.43 6.39 -11.15
CA THR A 51 0.54 4.92 -11.13
C THR A 51 -0.55 4.20 -11.92
N GLY A 52 -1.57 4.91 -12.40
CA GLY A 52 -2.79 4.31 -12.98
C GLY A 52 -3.82 3.87 -11.92
N TYR A 53 -3.62 4.25 -10.65
CA TYR A 53 -4.49 3.93 -9.53
C TYR A 53 -4.78 5.16 -8.65
N TYR A 54 -5.95 5.18 -8.01
CA TYR A 54 -6.29 6.12 -6.94
C TYR A 54 -6.77 5.37 -5.69
N LEU A 55 -6.82 6.09 -4.57
CA LEU A 55 -7.34 5.59 -3.29
C LEU A 55 -8.88 5.62 -3.29
N LYS A 56 -9.51 4.50 -2.93
CA LYS A 56 -10.97 4.37 -2.75
C LYS A 56 -11.38 4.23 -1.28
N LYS A 57 -10.46 3.75 -0.44
CA LYS A 57 -10.77 3.48 0.96
C LYS A 57 -11.19 4.77 1.67
N TYR A 58 -12.27 4.71 2.46
CA TYR A 58 -12.83 5.89 3.15
C TYR A 58 -13.28 7.03 2.22
N THR A 59 -13.43 6.81 0.91
CA THR A 59 -14.03 7.79 0.00
C THR A 59 -15.51 7.47 -0.21
N THR A 60 -16.21 8.37 -0.90
CA THR A 60 -17.59 8.14 -1.34
C THR A 60 -17.71 8.66 -2.75
N ASN A 61 -18.56 8.02 -3.55
CA ASN A 61 -18.85 8.49 -4.89
C ASN A 61 -19.39 9.91 -4.81
N ILE A 62 -18.78 10.80 -5.60
CA ILE A 62 -19.19 12.20 -5.75
C ILE A 62 -19.47 12.47 -7.23
N PRO A 63 -20.30 13.49 -7.55
CA PRO A 63 -20.44 13.99 -8.91
C PRO A 63 -19.11 14.40 -9.55
N TRP A 64 -19.04 14.37 -10.88
CA TRP A 64 -17.81 14.70 -11.63
C TRP A 64 -17.54 16.21 -11.77
N ASP A 65 -18.53 17.03 -11.45
CA ASP A 65 -18.43 18.50 -11.39
C ASP A 65 -17.64 19.00 -10.17
N GLY A 66 -17.27 18.09 -9.25
CA GLY A 66 -16.53 18.42 -8.03
C GLY A 66 -17.40 18.92 -6.89
N THR A 67 -18.73 18.89 -7.03
CA THR A 67 -19.67 19.21 -5.95
C THR A 67 -19.56 18.13 -4.87
N VAL A 68 -18.80 18.45 -3.82
CA VAL A 68 -18.65 17.57 -2.66
C VAL A 68 -19.71 17.92 -1.64
N SER A 69 -20.64 17.01 -1.37
CA SER A 69 -21.34 17.00 -0.09
C SER A 69 -20.44 16.30 0.92
N GLY A 70 -19.93 17.04 1.91
CA GLY A 70 -19.05 16.49 2.92
C GLY A 70 -19.76 15.34 3.65
N THR A 71 -19.26 14.11 3.48
CA THR A 71 -19.69 12.98 4.30
C THR A 71 -18.64 12.75 5.37
N ASP A 72 -19.04 12.76 6.64
CA ASP A 72 -18.14 12.40 7.72
C ASP A 72 -17.69 10.95 7.56
N LYS A 73 -16.39 10.73 7.73
CA LYS A 73 -15.76 9.41 7.69
C LYS A 73 -15.01 9.19 8.98
N ALA A 74 -15.25 8.05 9.60
CA ALA A 74 -14.41 7.59 10.69
C ALA A 74 -13.01 7.31 10.13
N CYS A 75 -12.00 7.96 10.70
CA CYS A 75 -10.59 7.63 10.48
C CYS A 75 -10.13 6.76 11.66
N PRO A 76 -10.17 5.42 11.55
CA PRO A 76 -9.86 4.56 12.67
C PRO A 76 -8.37 4.66 13.02
N ILE A 77 -8.07 5.05 14.26
CA ILE A 77 -6.71 4.95 14.82
C ILE A 77 -6.42 3.51 15.23
N PHE A 78 -7.42 2.84 15.81
CA PHE A 78 -7.38 1.42 16.17
C PHE A 78 -8.67 0.75 15.71
N ARG A 79 -8.55 -0.47 15.17
CA ARG A 79 -9.72 -1.29 14.85
C ARG A 79 -9.44 -2.77 15.06
N TYR A 80 -10.50 -3.55 15.25
CA TYR A 80 -10.40 -4.93 15.70
C TYR A 80 -9.51 -5.83 14.82
N ALA A 81 -9.48 -5.63 13.50
CA ALA A 81 -8.60 -6.41 12.63
C ALA A 81 -7.12 -6.21 12.96
N GLU A 82 -6.71 -5.02 13.41
CA GLU A 82 -5.35 -4.80 13.88
C GLU A 82 -5.03 -5.62 15.12
N ILE A 83 -5.98 -5.72 16.07
CA ILE A 83 -5.81 -6.53 17.29
C ILE A 83 -5.59 -8.01 16.94
N LEU A 84 -6.37 -8.53 15.99
CA LEU A 84 -6.19 -9.88 15.46
C LEU A 84 -4.82 -10.08 14.82
N LEU A 85 -4.37 -9.12 13.99
CA LEU A 85 -3.07 -9.19 13.33
C LEU A 85 -1.91 -9.06 14.32
N ASN A 86 -2.05 -8.24 15.36
CA ASN A 86 -1.07 -8.10 16.43
C ASN A 86 -0.93 -9.42 17.21
N ALA A 87 -2.05 -10.07 17.54
CA ALA A 87 -2.05 -11.38 18.19
C ALA A 87 -1.42 -12.47 17.30
N ALA A 88 -1.76 -12.50 16.01
CA ALA A 88 -1.18 -13.44 15.05
C ALA A 88 0.35 -13.28 14.94
N GLU A 89 0.82 -12.03 14.79
CA GLU A 89 2.25 -11.74 14.68
C GLU A 89 2.99 -12.14 15.97
N ALA A 90 2.49 -11.72 17.14
CA ALA A 90 3.12 -12.04 18.43
C ALA A 90 3.22 -13.55 18.68
N LEU A 91 2.15 -14.31 18.42
CA LEU A 91 2.15 -15.76 18.61
C LEU A 91 3.10 -16.46 17.64
N ASN A 92 3.10 -16.06 16.37
CA ASN A 92 4.04 -16.62 15.40
C ASN A 92 5.48 -16.36 15.84
N GLU A 93 5.81 -15.13 16.26
CA GLU A 93 7.15 -14.78 16.72
C GLU A 93 7.56 -15.48 18.02
N ALA A 94 6.60 -15.79 18.90
CA ALA A 94 6.80 -16.58 20.11
C ALA A 94 6.97 -18.10 19.84
N GLY A 95 6.95 -18.54 18.58
CA GLY A 95 7.06 -19.96 18.21
C GLY A 95 5.75 -20.74 18.32
N LYS A 96 4.63 -20.05 18.57
CA LYS A 96 3.27 -20.62 18.62
C LYS A 96 2.58 -20.46 17.26
N THR A 97 3.22 -20.91 16.18
CA THR A 97 2.74 -20.75 14.79
C THR A 97 1.34 -21.34 14.59
N ASN A 98 1.03 -22.48 15.20
CA ASN A 98 -0.29 -23.10 15.09
C ASN A 98 -1.39 -22.24 15.72
N ASP A 99 -1.10 -21.59 16.85
CA ASP A 99 -2.05 -20.72 17.54
C ASP A 99 -2.30 -19.42 16.75
N ALA A 100 -1.32 -18.95 15.97
CA ALA A 100 -1.44 -17.73 15.19
C ALA A 100 -2.51 -17.81 14.09
N TYR A 101 -2.77 -19.01 13.53
CA TYR A 101 -3.74 -19.21 12.46
C TYR A 101 -5.15 -18.75 12.83
N GLN A 102 -5.57 -18.98 14.08
CA GLN A 102 -6.93 -18.64 14.52
C GLN A 102 -7.22 -17.13 14.42
N TYR A 103 -6.20 -16.28 14.49
CA TYR A 103 -6.34 -14.82 14.44
C TYR A 103 -6.24 -14.27 13.02
N VAL A 104 -5.20 -14.66 12.27
CA VAL A 104 -5.05 -14.19 10.88
C VAL A 104 -6.18 -14.71 9.99
N ASN A 105 -6.70 -15.92 10.25
CA ASN A 105 -7.79 -16.48 9.46
C ASN A 105 -9.15 -15.82 9.75
N GLN A 106 -9.36 -15.19 10.91
CA GLN A 106 -10.56 -14.38 11.14
C GLN A 106 -10.61 -13.17 10.19
N VAL A 107 -9.46 -12.50 9.98
CA VAL A 107 -9.35 -11.38 9.04
C VAL A 107 -9.65 -11.83 7.62
N ARG A 108 -9.11 -12.99 7.22
CA ARG A 108 -9.28 -13.55 5.87
C ARG A 108 -10.71 -14.03 5.62
N ALA A 109 -11.31 -14.73 6.58
CA ALA A 109 -12.66 -15.26 6.48
C ALA A 109 -13.71 -14.15 6.28
N ARG A 110 -13.54 -13.00 6.94
CA ARG A 110 -14.44 -11.83 6.80
C ARG A 110 -14.60 -11.36 5.35
N VAL A 111 -13.57 -11.53 4.53
CA VAL A 111 -13.57 -11.11 3.12
C VAL A 111 -13.59 -12.30 2.15
N GLY A 112 -13.93 -13.50 2.63
CA GLY A 112 -14.01 -14.71 1.80
C GLY A 112 -12.66 -15.22 1.28
N MET A 113 -11.54 -14.80 1.87
CA MET A 113 -10.22 -15.27 1.46
C MET A 113 -9.89 -16.63 2.09
N PRO A 114 -9.25 -17.56 1.35
CA PRO A 114 -8.95 -18.92 1.87
C PRO A 114 -8.10 -18.90 3.14
N ALA A 115 -8.38 -19.78 4.09
CA ALA A 115 -7.61 -19.88 5.32
C ALA A 115 -6.14 -20.27 5.07
N TYR A 116 -5.23 -19.68 5.85
CA TYR A 116 -3.84 -20.12 5.94
C TYR A 116 -3.72 -21.36 6.84
N SER A 117 -2.77 -22.24 6.50
CA SER A 117 -2.42 -23.44 7.28
C SER A 117 -1.06 -23.99 6.86
N GLY A 118 -0.48 -24.88 7.66
CA GLY A 118 0.65 -25.76 7.26
C GLY A 118 2.00 -25.08 6.96
N MET A 119 2.16 -23.79 7.30
CA MET A 119 3.38 -23.02 7.08
C MET A 119 4.34 -23.08 8.27
N SER A 120 5.64 -22.93 7.98
CA SER A 120 6.65 -22.65 9.00
C SER A 120 6.45 -21.27 9.63
N LYS A 121 7.15 -21.00 10.73
CA LYS A 121 7.17 -19.67 11.37
C LYS A 121 7.56 -18.56 10.37
N GLU A 122 8.58 -18.81 9.55
CA GLU A 122 9.12 -17.85 8.59
C GLU A 122 8.13 -17.60 7.44
N GLN A 123 7.52 -18.67 6.93
CA GLN A 123 6.49 -18.58 5.90
C GLN A 123 5.25 -17.83 6.42
N LEU A 124 4.78 -18.18 7.62
CA LEU A 124 3.62 -17.52 8.22
C LEU A 124 3.92 -16.05 8.57
N ARG A 125 5.14 -15.73 9.03
CA ARG A 125 5.58 -14.34 9.22
C ARG A 125 5.38 -13.53 7.94
N GLU A 126 5.88 -14.03 6.82
CA GLU A 126 5.72 -13.34 5.52
C GLU A 126 4.24 -13.14 5.16
N ARG A 127 3.40 -14.17 5.37
CA ARG A 127 1.96 -14.07 5.10
C ARG A 127 1.24 -13.08 6.02
N ILE A 128 1.59 -13.04 7.31
CA ILE A 128 1.04 -12.07 8.27
C ILE A 128 1.45 -10.65 7.88
N GLN A 129 2.71 -10.41 7.52
CA GLN A 129 3.19 -9.10 7.07
C GLN A 129 2.46 -8.63 5.81
N ASN A 130 2.21 -9.53 4.85
CA ASN A 130 1.42 -9.23 3.66
C ASN A 130 -0.07 -8.99 3.99
N GLU A 131 -0.66 -9.80 4.87
CA GLU A 131 -2.05 -9.61 5.31
C GLU A 131 -2.23 -8.25 5.99
N ARG A 132 -1.28 -7.85 6.85
CA ARG A 132 -1.26 -6.54 7.48
C ARG A 132 -1.15 -5.41 6.46
N ARG A 133 -0.31 -5.56 5.44
CA ARG A 133 -0.18 -4.59 4.33
C ARG A 133 -1.49 -4.40 3.57
N ILE A 134 -2.23 -5.46 3.30
CA ILE A 134 -3.49 -5.42 2.55
C ILE A 134 -4.62 -4.86 3.42
N GLU A 135 -4.77 -5.43 4.61
CA GLU A 135 -5.85 -5.11 5.53
C GLU A 135 -5.80 -3.65 5.98
N LEU A 136 -4.61 -3.20 6.42
CA LEU A 136 -4.37 -1.87 6.98
C LEU A 136 -3.81 -0.88 5.93
N CYS A 137 -4.05 -1.16 4.64
CA CYS A 137 -3.63 -0.24 3.58
C CYS A 137 -4.30 1.12 3.75
N PHE A 138 -3.52 2.21 3.64
CA PHE A 138 -3.96 3.60 3.84
C PHE A 138 -4.47 3.92 5.26
N GLU A 139 -3.97 3.22 6.27
CA GLU A 139 -4.28 3.48 7.70
C GLU A 139 -3.00 3.76 8.50
N ASP A 140 -2.02 4.48 7.91
CA ASP A 140 -0.76 4.89 8.55
C ASP A 140 0.17 3.80 9.15
N HIS A 141 -0.15 2.52 8.99
CA HIS A 141 0.69 1.43 9.54
C HIS A 141 1.95 1.15 8.73
N ARG A 142 1.90 1.22 7.39
CA ARG A 142 2.99 0.71 6.53
C ARG A 142 4.31 1.43 6.80
N TYR A 143 4.27 2.73 7.13
CA TYR A 143 5.45 3.51 7.49
C TYR A 143 6.18 2.91 8.71
N PHE A 144 5.44 2.54 9.75
CA PHE A 144 6.01 1.98 10.97
C PHE A 144 6.36 0.50 10.84
N ASP A 145 5.51 -0.27 10.14
CA ASP A 145 5.69 -1.71 9.94
C ASP A 145 7.02 -2.04 9.26
N VAL A 146 7.35 -1.39 8.15
CA VAL A 146 8.62 -1.64 7.44
C VAL A 146 9.85 -1.25 8.28
N ARG A 147 9.69 -0.31 9.23
CA ARG A 147 10.76 0.16 10.12
C ARG A 147 10.99 -0.80 11.27
N ARG A 148 9.94 -1.19 12.00
CA ARG A 148 10.05 -2.12 13.13
C ARG A 148 10.49 -3.51 12.72
N TRP A 149 10.16 -3.93 11.48
CA TRP A 149 10.66 -5.18 10.90
C TRP A 149 12.07 -5.05 10.29
N MET A 150 12.67 -3.86 10.31
CA MET A 150 14.00 -3.58 9.76
C MET A 150 14.15 -4.05 8.31
N LEU A 151 13.09 -3.94 7.50
CA LEU A 151 13.06 -4.62 6.20
C LEU A 151 14.10 -4.06 5.23
N PHE A 152 14.45 -2.76 5.29
CA PHE A 152 15.48 -2.15 4.43
C PHE A 152 16.91 -2.56 4.78
N SER A 153 17.11 -3.21 5.93
CA SER A 153 18.41 -3.72 6.36
C SER A 153 18.61 -5.19 5.99
N GLN A 154 17.54 -5.89 5.63
CA GLN A 154 17.63 -7.26 5.16
C GLN A 154 18.38 -7.32 3.82
N PRO A 155 19.32 -8.25 3.63
CA PRO A 155 20.18 -8.29 2.44
C PRO A 155 19.41 -8.18 1.12
N GLN A 156 18.27 -8.88 1.01
CA GLN A 156 17.43 -8.90 -0.17
C GLN A 156 16.70 -7.58 -0.49
N ASN A 157 16.72 -6.58 0.41
CA ASN A 157 16.05 -5.29 0.23
C ASN A 157 17.02 -4.10 0.38
N GLN A 158 18.33 -4.34 0.49
CA GLN A 158 19.32 -3.28 0.70
C GLN A 158 19.45 -2.36 -0.53
N THR A 159 19.29 -2.91 -1.73
CA THR A 159 19.35 -2.18 -3.00
C THR A 159 18.17 -2.57 -3.90
N ARG A 160 17.95 -1.81 -4.99
CA ARG A 160 16.93 -2.16 -6.01
C ARG A 160 17.26 -3.48 -6.71
N ASP A 161 18.54 -3.69 -7.03
CA ASP A 161 18.99 -4.90 -7.70
C ASP A 161 18.85 -6.14 -6.81
N ALA A 162 18.99 -5.97 -5.48
CA ALA A 162 18.80 -7.06 -4.53
C ALA A 162 17.34 -7.55 -4.47
N GLU A 163 16.37 -6.66 -4.66
CA GLU A 163 14.94 -6.99 -4.56
C GLU A 163 14.32 -7.42 -5.90
N GLN A 164 15.00 -7.26 -7.04
CA GLN A 164 14.41 -7.43 -8.38
C GLN A 164 13.81 -8.81 -8.64
N ASN A 165 14.39 -9.86 -8.03
CA ASN A 165 13.95 -11.25 -8.15
C ASN A 165 12.91 -11.64 -7.10
N LEU A 166 12.60 -10.75 -6.16
CA LEU A 166 11.54 -10.99 -5.19
C LEU A 166 10.18 -10.74 -5.84
N PRO A 167 9.13 -11.43 -5.38
CA PRO A 167 7.77 -11.04 -5.71
C PRO A 167 7.52 -9.55 -5.42
N ARG A 168 6.76 -8.86 -6.29
CA ARG A 168 6.49 -7.41 -6.16
C ARG A 168 5.97 -6.97 -4.78
N TYR A 169 5.27 -7.84 -4.05
CA TYR A 169 4.78 -7.52 -2.70
C TYR A 169 5.91 -7.48 -1.63
N ARG A 170 7.09 -8.02 -1.94
CA ARG A 170 8.30 -7.97 -1.12
C ARG A 170 9.29 -6.90 -1.56
N GLN A 171 9.18 -6.39 -2.78
CA GLN A 171 9.97 -5.26 -3.23
C GLN A 171 9.50 -4.00 -2.51
N LEU A 172 10.45 -3.32 -1.86
CA LEU A 172 10.19 -2.16 -1.04
C LEU A 172 10.56 -0.88 -1.77
N ARG A 173 11.64 -0.85 -2.54
CA ARG A 173 12.21 0.38 -3.09
C ARG A 173 11.60 0.75 -4.42
N THR A 174 11.33 -0.24 -5.25
CA THR A 174 10.79 -0.08 -6.60
C THR A 174 9.29 0.21 -6.54
N ILE A 175 8.89 1.29 -7.21
CA ILE A 175 7.49 1.69 -7.32
C ILE A 175 7.01 1.24 -8.70
N TYR A 176 5.87 0.56 -8.70
CA TYR A 176 5.25 0.04 -9.92
C TYR A 176 4.02 0.86 -10.30
N GLY A 177 3.73 0.91 -11.60
CA GLY A 177 2.51 1.47 -12.15
C GLY A 177 1.92 0.57 -13.24
N VAL A 178 0.86 1.04 -13.85
CA VAL A 178 0.30 0.46 -15.07
C VAL A 178 0.21 1.54 -16.14
N SER A 179 0.64 1.20 -17.35
CA SER A 179 0.27 1.92 -18.57
C SER A 179 -0.88 1.16 -19.24
N ILE A 180 -1.90 1.90 -19.67
CA ILE A 180 -3.10 1.38 -20.31
C ILE A 180 -3.15 1.96 -21.71
N ARG A 181 -3.50 1.10 -22.68
CA ARG A 181 -3.70 1.49 -24.08
C ARG A 181 -5.01 0.90 -24.59
N GLU A 182 -5.79 1.70 -25.31
CA GLU A 182 -7.12 1.32 -25.82
C GLU A 182 -7.21 1.25 -27.34
N ASN A 183 -6.20 1.73 -28.07
CA ASN A 183 -6.21 1.93 -29.53
C ASN A 183 -6.61 0.71 -30.38
N THR A 184 -6.32 -0.51 -29.92
CA THR A 184 -6.67 -1.78 -30.60
C THR A 184 -7.31 -2.80 -29.66
N GLY A 185 -7.88 -2.32 -28.55
CA GLY A 185 -8.35 -3.12 -27.42
C GLY A 185 -7.59 -2.79 -26.14
N ILE A 186 -8.24 -2.98 -24.99
CA ILE A 186 -7.69 -2.57 -23.70
C ILE A 186 -6.53 -3.51 -23.31
N THR A 187 -5.32 -2.94 -23.26
CA THR A 187 -4.12 -3.62 -22.78
C THR A 187 -3.59 -2.98 -21.51
N PHE A 188 -3.06 -3.80 -20.60
CA PHE A 188 -2.52 -3.36 -19.31
C PHE A 188 -1.04 -3.75 -19.21
N ASN A 189 -0.17 -2.74 -19.25
CA ASN A 189 1.29 -2.90 -19.20
C ASN A 189 1.79 -2.53 -17.81
N TYR A 190 2.12 -3.54 -17.00
CA TYR A 190 2.58 -3.33 -15.63
C TYR A 190 4.10 -3.25 -15.57
N GLY A 191 4.62 -2.08 -15.20
CA GLY A 191 6.06 -1.81 -15.18
C GLY A 191 6.49 -0.95 -14.00
N VAL A 192 7.79 -0.66 -13.98
CA VAL A 192 8.34 0.36 -13.09
C VAL A 192 7.68 1.69 -13.41
N ASN A 193 7.35 2.46 -12.38
CA ASN A 193 6.73 3.76 -12.53
C ASN A 193 7.66 4.72 -13.29
N GLU A 194 7.16 5.37 -14.33
CA GLU A 194 7.99 6.24 -15.18
C GLU A 194 8.40 7.53 -14.47
N LYS A 195 7.51 8.11 -13.65
CA LYS A 195 7.74 9.39 -12.98
C LYS A 195 8.52 9.25 -11.67
N TYR A 196 8.17 8.23 -10.88
CA TYR A 196 8.74 7.95 -9.57
C TYR A 196 9.14 6.48 -9.49
N PRO A 197 10.21 6.05 -10.17
CA PRO A 197 10.55 4.64 -10.33
C PRO A 197 10.97 3.94 -9.02
N TYR A 198 11.46 4.70 -8.05
CA TYR A 198 11.90 4.20 -6.77
C TYR A 198 11.93 5.29 -5.71
N PHE A 199 12.02 4.90 -4.44
CA PHE A 199 12.40 5.81 -3.37
C PHE A 199 13.70 5.37 -2.69
N THR A 200 14.34 6.35 -2.06
CA THR A 200 15.61 6.16 -1.35
C THR A 200 15.37 5.95 0.14
N PHE A 201 15.96 4.89 0.69
CA PHE A 201 16.04 4.64 2.12
C PHE A 201 17.49 4.34 2.50
N ASN A 202 18.06 5.19 3.34
CA ASN A 202 19.41 5.09 3.85
C ASN A 202 19.36 4.57 5.29
N ALA A 203 19.82 3.35 5.50
CA ALA A 203 19.98 2.80 6.83
C ALA A 203 21.34 3.24 7.43
N PRO A 204 21.44 3.59 8.73
CA PRO A 204 20.35 3.54 9.71
C PRO A 204 19.47 4.81 9.74
N LYS A 205 19.87 5.92 9.09
CA LYS A 205 19.26 7.24 9.32
C LYS A 205 17.74 7.26 9.14
N ASN A 206 17.22 6.69 8.05
CA ASN A 206 15.79 6.77 7.73
C ASN A 206 14.88 5.86 8.58
N TYR A 207 15.46 5.04 9.48
CA TYR A 207 14.67 4.36 10.52
C TYR A 207 14.24 5.30 11.64
N PHE A 208 14.96 6.41 11.82
CA PHE A 208 14.69 7.39 12.87
C PHE A 208 14.28 8.74 12.26
N VAL A 209 13.42 9.47 12.98
CA VAL A 209 13.04 10.84 12.63
C VAL A 209 14.10 11.77 13.22
N PRO A 210 14.68 12.71 12.44
CA PRO A 210 15.67 13.63 12.96
C PRO A 210 15.06 14.56 14.01
N ILE A 211 15.83 14.88 15.04
CA ILE A 211 15.49 15.95 15.97
C ILE A 211 15.68 17.27 15.20
N PRO A 212 14.71 18.19 15.21
CA PRO A 212 14.85 19.49 14.56
C PRO A 212 16.12 20.20 15.04
N LEU A 213 16.89 20.78 14.12
CA LEU A 213 18.18 21.42 14.42
C LEU A 213 18.03 22.55 15.45
N SER A 214 16.91 23.27 15.43
CA SER A 214 16.60 24.29 16.42
C SER A 214 16.52 23.74 17.85
N GLU A 215 16.01 22.51 18.01
CA GLU A 215 15.88 21.87 19.33
C GLU A 215 17.23 21.34 19.82
N ILE A 216 18.06 20.82 18.93
CA ILE A 216 19.45 20.46 19.26
C ILE A 216 20.22 21.68 19.74
N ARG A 217 20.11 22.82 19.04
CA ARG A 217 20.81 24.06 19.41
C ARG A 217 20.34 24.62 20.75
N LYS A 218 19.06 24.44 21.11
CA LYS A 218 18.52 24.88 22.41
C LYS A 218 18.93 23.97 23.56
N THR A 219 18.91 22.66 23.36
CA THR A 219 19.03 21.67 24.44
C THR A 219 20.45 21.11 24.59
N GLY A 220 21.27 21.18 23.53
CA GLY A 220 22.55 20.48 23.47
C GLY A 220 22.41 18.96 23.27
N TYR A 221 21.22 18.45 22.93
CA TYR A 221 21.01 17.02 22.69
C TYR A 221 21.77 16.52 21.47
N THR A 222 22.22 15.27 21.54
CA THR A 222 22.81 14.58 20.40
C THR A 222 21.74 14.23 19.38
N GLN A 223 22.10 14.31 18.10
CA GLN A 223 21.22 13.95 17.00
C GLN A 223 20.94 12.43 16.99
N THR A 224 19.78 12.05 16.45
CA THR A 224 19.39 10.65 16.21
C THR A 224 20.35 9.93 15.27
N LYS A 225 20.47 8.61 15.46
CA LYS A 225 21.45 7.76 14.79
C LYS A 225 21.43 7.93 13.27
N GLY A 226 22.59 8.26 12.70
CA GLY A 226 22.81 8.38 11.25
C GLY A 226 22.42 9.73 10.64
N TRP A 227 21.90 10.66 11.44
CA TRP A 227 21.66 12.05 11.02
C TRP A 227 22.80 12.95 11.50
N GLU A 228 23.21 13.89 10.65
CA GLU A 228 24.29 14.85 10.90
C GLU A 228 23.72 16.18 11.45
N MET A 229 24.59 17.02 12.02
CA MET A 229 24.26 18.37 12.52
C MET A 229 24.32 19.43 11.43
#